data_AF-A0A7W2T3W9-F1
#
_entry.id   AF-A0A7W2T3W9-F1
#
_cell.length_a   1.000
_cell.length_b   1.000
_cell.length_c   1.000
_cell.angle_alpha   90.00
_cell.angle_beta   90.00
_cell.angle_gamma   90.00
#
_symmetry.space_group_name_H-M   'P 1'
#
loop_
_entity.id
_entity.type
_entity.pdbx_description
1 polymer ?
#
loop_
_entity_poly.entity_id
_entity_poly.type
_entity_poly.pdbx_seq_one_letter_code
_entity_poly.pdbx_strand_id
1 'polypeptide(L)'
;MKTFNIFLLGLPLLLFSTLVFTASEHLEEGGEQGTVGERVMAMQDTDTIQVTLNDQMKILFNEELSEFESGSVIQFVVSNEGRIPHEFSISSLEEQE
;
A
#
# COMPACT_ATOMS: atom_id res chain seq x y z
N MET A 1 -21.15 52.39 -39.78
CA MET A 1 -21.02 51.68 -41.08
C MET A 1 -19.55 51.34 -41.31
N LYS A 2 -19.17 50.07 -41.20
CA LYS A 2 -18.20 49.40 -42.09
C LYS A 2 -18.10 47.93 -41.69
N THR A 3 -18.64 47.14 -42.60
CA THR A 3 -18.58 45.70 -42.85
C THR A 3 -17.14 45.14 -42.92
N PHE A 4 -16.88 43.89 -42.50
CA PHE A 4 -16.88 42.66 -43.34
C PHE A 4 -15.93 41.54 -42.81
N ASN A 5 -16.50 40.33 -42.68
CA ASN A 5 -15.98 38.96 -42.90
C ASN A 5 -14.76 38.33 -42.17
N ILE A 6 -15.10 37.33 -41.34
CA ILE A 6 -14.85 35.86 -41.42
C ILE A 6 -13.56 35.37 -42.07
N PHE A 7 -12.80 34.56 -41.32
CA PHE A 7 -12.07 33.29 -41.61
C PHE A 7 -11.17 33.08 -40.36
N LEU A 8 -10.98 31.93 -39.71
CA LEU A 8 -10.81 30.56 -40.14
C LEU A 8 -10.79 29.68 -38.86
N LEU A 9 -11.25 28.44 -39.02
CA LEU A 9 -11.07 27.28 -38.14
C LEU A 9 -9.84 27.29 -37.22
N GLY A 10 -10.05 26.89 -35.96
CA GLY A 10 -8.99 26.46 -35.05
C GLY A 10 -9.59 25.74 -33.84
N LEU A 11 -10.07 24.51 -34.03
CA LEU A 11 -10.43 23.61 -32.93
C LEU A 11 -9.13 23.09 -32.31
N PRO A 12 -8.76 23.42 -31.06
CA PRO A 12 -7.66 22.72 -30.41
C PRO A 12 -8.14 21.31 -30.08
N LEU A 13 -7.52 20.33 -30.74
CA LEU A 13 -7.69 18.92 -30.47
C LEU A 13 -7.35 18.66 -29.00
N LEU A 14 -8.36 18.34 -28.19
CA LEU A 14 -8.20 17.90 -26.80
C LEU A 14 -7.45 16.57 -26.80
N LEU A 15 -6.15 16.61 -26.52
CA LEU A 15 -5.39 15.42 -26.13
C LEU A 15 -5.73 15.10 -24.68
N PHE A 16 -6.83 14.38 -24.48
CA PHE A 16 -7.07 13.63 -23.25
C PHE A 16 -6.07 12.46 -23.23
N SER A 17 -4.94 12.62 -22.54
CA SER A 17 -4.14 11.47 -22.14
C SER A 17 -4.92 10.71 -21.08
N THR A 18 -5.53 9.58 -21.44
CA THR A 18 -6.09 8.65 -20.45
C THR A 18 -4.93 8.14 -19.60
N LEU A 19 -4.85 8.59 -18.35
CA LEU A 19 -4.03 7.93 -17.33
C LEU A 19 -4.67 6.55 -17.09
N VAL A 20 -4.08 5.50 -17.67
CA VAL A 20 -4.43 4.13 -17.32
C VAL A 20 -3.72 3.83 -16.01
N PHE A 21 -4.43 3.94 -14.89
CA PHE A 21 -3.97 3.40 -13.61
C PHE A 21 -4.20 1.89 -13.66
N THR A 22 -3.15 1.11 -13.94
CA THR A 22 -3.18 -0.32 -13.63
C THR A 22 -2.89 -0.44 -12.14
N ALA A 23 -3.94 -0.53 -11.33
CA ALA A 23 -3.80 -1.08 -9.99
C ALA A 23 -3.37 -2.53 -10.20
N SER A 24 -2.10 -2.84 -10.01
CA SER A 24 -1.65 -4.22 -9.92
C SER A 24 -2.22 -4.78 -8.62
N GLU A 25 -3.43 -5.29 -8.64
CA GLU A 25 -3.95 -6.15 -7.57
C GLU A 25 -3.18 -7.47 -7.61
N HIS A 26 -1.97 -7.45 -7.02
CA HIS A 26 -1.32 -8.68 -6.58
C HIS A 26 -1.94 -9.04 -5.24
N LEU A 27 -3.17 -9.57 -5.29
CA LEU A 27 -3.72 -10.34 -4.18
C LEU A 27 -2.98 -11.67 -4.22
N GLU A 28 -2.00 -11.85 -3.34
CA GLU A 28 -1.36 -13.14 -3.16
C GLU A 28 -2.41 -14.22 -2.87
N GLU A 29 -2.28 -15.32 -3.62
CA GLU A 29 -2.95 -16.58 -3.37
C GLU A 29 -2.60 -17.05 -1.95
N GLY A 30 -3.60 -17.49 -1.18
CA GLY A 30 -3.50 -17.73 0.25
C GLY A 30 -2.31 -18.61 0.66
N GLY A 31 -1.30 -17.97 1.25
CA GLY A 31 -0.35 -18.64 2.13
C GLY A 31 -1.08 -19.28 3.30
N GLU A 32 -0.55 -20.42 3.77
CA GLU A 32 -1.05 -21.13 4.94
C GLU A 32 -1.40 -20.14 6.05
N GLN A 33 -2.60 -20.27 6.63
CA GLN A 33 -2.99 -19.43 7.76
C GLN A 33 -1.99 -19.73 8.88
N GLY A 34 -1.04 -18.83 9.10
CA GLY A 34 -0.14 -18.89 10.24
C GLY A 34 -0.95 -19.00 11.52
N THR A 35 -0.38 -19.63 12.54
CA THR A 35 -1.02 -19.82 13.85
C THR A 35 -1.20 -18.50 14.62
N VAL A 36 -0.68 -17.39 14.08
CA VAL A 36 -0.69 -16.05 14.68
C VAL A 36 -1.81 -15.17 14.13
N GLY A 37 -2.83 -14.97 14.96
CA GLY A 37 -3.92 -14.04 14.72
C GLY A 37 -4.84 -14.42 13.56
N GLU A 38 -5.82 -13.56 13.29
CA GLU A 38 -6.74 -13.71 12.16
C GLU A 38 -6.71 -12.41 11.33
N ARG A 39 -6.76 -12.55 10.00
CA ARG A 39 -6.90 -11.39 9.11
C ARG A 39 -8.30 -10.81 9.27
N VAL A 40 -8.37 -9.56 9.70
CA VAL A 40 -9.62 -8.80 9.83
C VAL A 40 -9.53 -7.49 9.06
N MET A 41 -10.68 -6.93 8.69
CA MET A 41 -10.72 -5.58 8.10
C MET A 41 -10.41 -4.53 9.17
N ALA A 42 -9.74 -3.44 8.80
CA ALA A 42 -9.52 -2.32 9.70
C ALA A 42 -10.86 -1.71 10.17
N MET A 43 -10.91 -1.35 11.45
CA MET A 43 -12.08 -0.78 12.12
C MET A 43 -11.70 0.55 12.78
N GLN A 44 -12.69 1.23 13.38
CA GLN A 44 -12.49 2.56 13.97
C GLN A 44 -11.42 2.58 15.08
N ASP A 45 -11.25 1.47 15.81
CA ASP A 45 -10.31 1.32 16.94
C ASP A 45 -9.08 0.47 16.57
N THR A 46 -8.63 0.53 15.31
CA THR A 46 -7.45 -0.22 14.86
C THR A 46 -6.15 0.54 15.15
N ASP A 47 -5.27 -0.09 15.92
CA ASP A 47 -3.91 0.42 16.14
C ASP A 47 -3.09 0.27 14.86
N THR A 48 -2.35 1.32 14.48
CA THR A 48 -1.58 1.35 13.23
C THR A 48 -0.09 1.43 13.50
N ILE A 49 0.64 0.40 13.08
CA ILE A 49 2.10 0.31 13.20
C ILE A 49 2.71 0.51 11.81
N GLN A 50 3.60 1.49 11.69
CA GLN A 50 4.36 1.70 10.44
C GLN A 50 5.63 0.86 10.47
N VAL A 51 5.81 0.06 9.42
CA VAL A 51 6.95 -0.84 9.25
C VAL A 51 7.75 -0.37 8.04
N THR A 52 9.02 -0.08 8.22
CA THR A 52 9.95 0.28 7.14
C THR A 52 10.95 -0.84 6.91
N LEU A 53 11.04 -1.29 5.67
CA LEU A 53 12.02 -2.25 5.17
C LEU A 53 13.04 -1.50 4.31
N ASN A 54 14.33 -1.81 4.47
CA ASN A 54 15.38 -1.17 3.69
C ASN A 54 16.45 -2.15 3.19
N ASP A 55 17.27 -1.68 2.24
CA ASP A 55 18.35 -2.46 1.63
C ASP A 55 19.44 -2.92 2.61
N GLN A 56 19.43 -2.43 3.86
CA GLN A 56 20.29 -2.95 4.93
C GLN A 56 19.71 -4.22 5.57
N MET A 57 18.62 -4.76 5.03
CA MET A 57 17.86 -5.92 5.54
C MET A 57 17.40 -5.70 6.98
N LYS A 58 16.99 -4.46 7.29
CA LYS A 58 16.42 -4.11 8.60
C LYS A 58 14.93 -3.92 8.49
N ILE A 59 14.24 -4.34 9.55
CA ILE A 59 12.85 -4.01 9.83
C ILE A 59 12.87 -2.91 10.89
N LEU A 60 12.25 -1.77 10.59
CA LEU A 60 12.17 -0.61 11.48
C LEU A 60 10.71 -0.33 11.79
N PHE A 61 10.38 -0.16 13.08
CA PHE A 61 9.07 0.23 13.54
C PHE A 61 9.08 1.72 13.92
N ASN A 62 7.96 2.43 13.70
CA ASN A 62 7.82 3.83 14.13
C ASN A 62 7.73 4.00 15.65
N GLU A 63 7.49 2.90 16.37
CA GLU A 63 7.41 2.85 17.82
C GLU A 63 8.00 1.54 18.35
N GLU A 64 8.26 1.49 19.66
CA GLU A 64 8.67 0.27 20.32
C GLU A 64 7.47 -0.67 20.45
N LEU A 65 7.61 -1.91 20.01
CA LEU A 65 6.54 -2.91 20.10
C LEU A 65 6.37 -3.34 21.56
N SER A 66 5.16 -3.21 22.09
CA SER A 66 4.77 -3.70 23.40
C SER A 66 3.95 -5.00 23.29
N GLU A 67 3.65 -5.61 24.43
CA GLU A 67 2.61 -6.64 24.49
C GLU A 67 1.27 -6.04 24.03
N PHE A 68 0.56 -6.78 23.19
CA PHE A 68 -0.78 -6.41 22.70
C PHE A 68 -1.84 -7.19 23.45
N GLU A 69 -3.00 -6.57 23.70
CA GLU A 69 -4.13 -7.27 24.28
C GLU A 69 -4.72 -8.28 23.28
N SER A 70 -5.16 -9.44 23.79
CA SER A 70 -5.80 -10.44 22.95
C SER A 70 -7.12 -9.92 22.38
N GLY A 71 -7.30 -10.06 21.08
CA GLY A 71 -8.47 -9.54 20.36
C GLY A 71 -8.29 -8.11 19.82
N SER A 72 -7.16 -7.45 20.11
CA SER A 72 -6.82 -6.19 19.45
C SER A 72 -6.66 -6.36 17.95
N VAL A 73 -7.15 -5.36 17.20
CA VAL A 73 -6.97 -5.29 15.75
C VAL A 73 -5.80 -4.36 15.46
N ILE A 74 -4.76 -4.90 14.85
CA ILE A 74 -3.54 -4.16 14.51
C ILE A 74 -3.38 -4.12 13.00
N GLN A 75 -3.16 -2.93 12.45
CA GLN A 75 -2.81 -2.72 11.06
C GLN A 75 -1.33 -2.42 10.93
N PHE A 76 -0.61 -3.28 10.21
CA PHE A 76 0.76 -3.03 9.79
C PHE A 76 0.77 -2.33 8.43
N VAL A 77 1.27 -1.10 8.38
CA VAL A 77 1.50 -0.38 7.13
C VAL A 77 2.96 -0.55 6.75
N VAL A 78 3.22 -1.43 5.79
CA VAL A 78 4.58 -1.82 5.39
C VAL A 78 5.04 -1.00 4.20
N SER A 79 6.20 -0.35 4.33
CA SER A 79 6.86 0.43 3.29
C SER A 79 8.23 -0.16 2.97
N ASN A 80 8.52 -0.34 1.67
CA ASN A 80 9.85 -0.63 1.19
C ASN A 80 10.54 0.67 0.74
N GLU A 81 11.52 1.14 1.51
CA GLU A 81 12.35 2.31 1.17
C GLU A 81 13.65 1.93 0.46
N GLY A 82 13.88 0.63 0.25
CA GLY A 82 14.99 0.07 -0.51
C GLY A 82 14.73 -0.04 -2.01
N ARG A 83 15.70 -0.62 -2.71
CA ARG A 83 15.63 -1.00 -4.13
C ARG A 83 15.48 -2.51 -4.29
N ILE A 84 15.76 -3.29 -3.26
CA ILE A 84 15.64 -4.74 -3.26
C ILE A 84 14.22 -5.11 -2.80
N PRO A 85 13.57 -6.13 -3.41
CA PRO A 85 12.32 -6.66 -2.88
C PRO A 85 12.49 -7.20 -1.46
N HIS A 86 11.54 -6.89 -0.58
CA HIS A 86 11.51 -7.40 0.79
C HIS A 86 10.18 -8.10 1.06
N GLU A 87 10.23 -9.08 1.96
CA GLU A 87 9.07 -9.76 2.50
C GLU A 87 8.92 -9.39 3.98
N PHE A 88 7.67 -9.20 4.42
CA PHE A 88 7.34 -9.02 5.82
C PHE A 88 6.32 -10.09 6.21
N SER A 89 6.71 -10.96 7.14
CA SER A 89 5.89 -12.04 7.66
C SER A 89 5.76 -11.93 9.17
N ILE A 90 4.65 -12.46 9.68
CA ILE A 90 4.36 -12.56 11.10
C ILE A 90 4.20 -14.05 11.38
N SER A 91 4.91 -14.57 12.37
CA SER A 91 4.90 -15.98 12.74
C SER A 91 5.00 -16.17 14.24
N SER A 92 4.63 -17.35 14.73
CA SER A 92 4.93 -17.75 16.10
C SER A 92 6.40 -18.13 16.23
N LEU A 93 6.91 -18.21 17.47
CA LEU A 93 8.28 -18.68 17.70
C LEU A 93 8.48 -20.13 17.23
N GLU A 94 7.43 -20.95 17.33
CA GLU A 94 7.44 -22.37 16.92
C GLU A 94 7.50 -22.53 15.40
N GLU A 95 7.01 -21.54 14.63
CA GLU A 95 7.01 -21.53 13.16
C GLU A 95 8.33 -21.05 12.54
N GLN A 96 9.30 -20.60 13.35
CA GLN A 96 10.57 -20.06 12.86
C GLN A 96 11.71 -21.11 12.77
N GLU A 97 11.42 -22.40 12.99
CA GLU A 97 12.38 -23.52 12.84
C GLU A 97 12.51 -24.04 11.40
#